data_AF-A0A1J5GA27-F1
#
_entry.id   AF-A0A1J5GA27-F1
#
_cell.length_a   1.000
_cell.length_b   1.000
_cell.length_c   1.000
_cell.angle_alpha   90.00
_cell.angle_beta   90.00
_cell.angle_gamma   90.00
#
_symmetry.space_group_name_H-M   'P 1'
#
loop_
_entity.id
_entity.type
_entity.pdbx_description
1 polymer ?
#
loop_
_entity_poly.entity_id
_entity_poly.type
_entity_poly.pdbx_seq_one_letter_code
_entity_poly.pdbx_strand_id
1 'polypeptide(L)'
;MSEANSMYYPEVSAARAYISSQEPKKKEQTDVLLIVRTNKGFIATLLKADSVVRVSKIATLDKKIMLGTLGVVSNDTSNGIDARIRILFGI
;
A
#
# COMPACT_ATOMS: atom_id res chain seq x y z
N MET A 1 14.18 10.21 42.59
CA MET A 1 13.33 9.54 41.57
C MET A 1 13.79 10.04 40.21
N SER A 2 14.38 9.19 39.38
CA SER A 2 14.83 9.54 38.03
C SER A 2 13.67 9.37 37.05
N GLU A 3 13.26 10.43 36.38
CA GLU A 3 12.35 10.35 35.24
C GLU A 3 13.07 9.65 34.09
N ALA A 4 12.62 8.45 33.75
CA ALA A 4 13.03 7.77 32.53
C ALA A 4 12.45 8.54 31.34
N ASN A 5 13.29 9.36 30.72
CA ASN A 5 12.98 10.04 29.47
C ASN A 5 12.92 8.97 28.36
N SER A 6 11.74 8.41 28.11
CA SER A 6 11.51 7.51 26.97
C SER A 6 11.62 8.33 25.69
N MET A 7 12.83 8.39 25.14
CA MET A 7 13.12 9.02 23.86
C MET A 7 12.36 8.28 22.76
N TYR A 8 11.27 8.88 22.27
CA TYR A 8 10.51 8.40 21.13
C TYR A 8 11.39 8.51 19.88
N TYR A 9 11.84 7.37 19.35
CA TYR A 9 12.47 7.30 18.05
C TYR A 9 11.37 7.15 16.99
N PRO A 10 11.02 8.19 16.23
CA PRO A 10 10.05 8.04 15.16
C PRO A 10 10.60 7.04 14.14
N GLU A 11 9.79 6.06 13.77
CA GLU A 11 10.02 5.17 12.62
C GLU A 11 10.44 6.03 11.41
N VAL A 12 11.72 5.97 11.01
CA VAL A 12 12.31 6.85 9.99
C VAL A 12 11.99 6.41 8.56
N SER A 13 11.57 5.16 8.39
CA SER A 13 11.27 4.56 7.10
C SER A 13 10.03 3.67 7.19
N ALA A 14 9.51 3.24 6.05
CA ALA A 14 8.44 2.25 6.03
C ALA A 14 8.41 1.49 4.69
N ALA A 15 7.94 0.25 4.74
CA ALA A 15 7.66 -0.54 3.55
C ALA A 15 6.49 0.05 2.74
N ARG A 16 6.64 0.12 1.43
CA ARG A 16 5.65 0.66 0.48
C ARG A 16 5.59 -0.22 -0.75
N ALA A 17 4.38 -0.47 -1.25
CA ALA A 17 4.16 -1.11 -2.54
C ALA A 17 3.95 -0.06 -3.63
N TYR A 18 4.37 -0.37 -4.85
CA TYR A 18 4.17 0.48 -6.02
C TYR A 18 2.72 0.42 -6.52
N ILE A 19 2.18 1.55 -6.98
CA ILE A 19 0.84 1.66 -7.60
C ILE A 19 0.98 2.24 -9.01
N SER A 20 0.26 1.67 -9.97
CA SER A 20 0.24 2.14 -11.37
C SER A 20 -1.18 2.22 -11.88
N SER A 21 -1.54 3.32 -12.54
CA SER A 21 -2.80 3.45 -13.30
C SER A 21 -2.69 2.98 -14.76
N GLN A 22 -1.53 2.44 -15.15
CA GLN A 22 -1.38 1.76 -16.44
C GLN A 22 -1.90 0.33 -16.33
N GLU A 23 -2.78 -0.03 -17.27
CA GLU A 23 -3.29 -1.39 -17.38
C GLU A 23 -2.14 -2.37 -17.69
N PRO A 24 -1.92 -3.38 -16.84
CA PRO A 24 -0.83 -4.32 -17.06
C PRO A 24 -1.16 -5.25 -18.24
N LYS A 25 -0.23 -5.40 -19.19
CA LYS A 25 -0.36 -6.37 -20.31
C LYS A 25 -0.59 -7.81 -19.83
N LYS A 26 -0.07 -8.15 -18.64
CA LYS A 26 -0.27 -9.43 -17.98
C LYS A 26 -0.40 -9.18 -16.48
N LYS A 27 -1.44 -9.75 -15.87
CA LYS A 27 -1.67 -9.69 -14.43
C LYS A 27 -0.76 -10.69 -13.72
N GLU A 28 -0.02 -10.22 -12.72
CA GLU A 28 0.76 -11.08 -11.82
C GLU A 28 -0.15 -11.68 -10.73
N GLN A 29 0.23 -12.83 -10.18
CA GLN A 29 -0.52 -13.47 -9.09
C GLN A 29 -0.62 -12.59 -7.84
N THR A 30 0.40 -11.74 -7.64
CA THR A 30 0.53 -10.83 -6.52
C THR A 30 -0.13 -9.47 -6.78
N ASP A 31 -0.64 -9.20 -7.98
CA ASP A 31 -1.32 -7.94 -8.28
C ASP A 31 -2.68 -7.83 -7.59
N VAL A 32 -2.95 -6.65 -7.03
CA VAL A 32 -4.28 -6.27 -6.53
C VAL A 32 -4.87 -5.18 -7.41
N LEU A 33 -6.03 -5.46 -8.00
CA LEU A 33 -6.73 -4.52 -8.88
C LEU A 33 -7.62 -3.57 -8.06
N LEU A 34 -7.47 -2.28 -8.34
CA LEU A 34 -8.32 -1.20 -7.85
C LEU A 34 -9.11 -0.68 -9.05
N ILE A 35 -10.36 -1.13 -9.20
CA ILE A 35 -11.20 -0.79 -10.35
C ILE A 35 -12.28 0.19 -9.93
N VAL A 36 -12.37 1.32 -10.62
CA VAL A 36 -13.24 2.46 -10.30
C VAL A 36 -14.70 2.03 -10.16
N ARG A 37 -15.17 1.19 -11.08
CA ARG A 37 -16.59 0.83 -11.18
C ARG A 37 -17.01 -0.31 -10.25
N THR A 38 -16.08 -1.16 -9.82
CA THR A 38 -16.43 -2.42 -9.15
C THR A 38 -15.92 -2.53 -7.73
N ASN A 39 -14.84 -1.83 -7.36
CA ASN A 39 -14.31 -1.91 -6.01
C ASN A 39 -15.13 -1.01 -5.07
N LYS A 40 -15.86 -1.63 -4.14
CA LYS A 40 -16.51 -0.91 -3.03
C LYS A 40 -15.45 -0.15 -2.22
N GLY A 41 -15.69 1.14 -2.02
CA GLY A 41 -14.76 2.04 -1.32
C GLY A 41 -13.63 2.59 -2.20
N PHE A 42 -13.63 2.36 -3.53
CA PHE A 42 -12.63 2.96 -4.43
C PHE A 42 -12.57 4.49 -4.28
N ILE A 43 -13.69 5.16 -4.07
CA ILE A 43 -13.76 6.62 -3.90
C ILE A 43 -12.86 7.13 -2.76
N ALA A 44 -12.65 6.35 -1.71
CA ALA A 44 -11.81 6.74 -0.57
C ALA A 44 -10.31 6.76 -0.92
N THR A 45 -9.91 6.12 -2.02
CA THR A 45 -8.51 6.10 -2.49
C THR A 45 -8.09 7.43 -3.11
N LEU A 46 -9.06 8.26 -3.54
CA LEU A 46 -8.88 9.46 -4.36
C LEU A 46 -8.10 9.24 -5.68
N LEU A 47 -7.93 7.98 -6.11
CA LEU A 47 -7.41 7.66 -7.44
C LEU A 47 -8.44 8.03 -8.51
N LYS A 48 -7.96 8.48 -9.67
CA LYS A 48 -8.82 8.97 -10.77
C LYS A 48 -9.09 7.93 -11.86
N ALA A 49 -8.38 6.80 -11.83
CA ALA A 49 -8.43 5.78 -12.85
C ALA A 49 -8.18 4.40 -12.25
N ASP A 50 -8.61 3.37 -12.98
CA ASP A 50 -8.28 1.99 -12.67
C ASP A 50 -6.78 1.85 -12.45
N SER A 51 -6.43 1.15 -11.38
CA SER A 51 -5.06 1.07 -10.90
C SER A 51 -4.74 -0.33 -10.40
N VAL A 52 -3.45 -0.65 -10.38
CA VAL A 52 -2.92 -1.90 -9.84
C VAL A 52 -1.93 -1.60 -8.73
N VAL A 53 -2.12 -2.23 -7.57
CA VAL A 53 -1.13 -2.30 -6.51
C VAL A 53 -0.23 -3.50 -6.81
N ARG A 54 1.05 -3.24 -7.02
CA ARG A 54 2.06 -4.26 -7.34
C ARG A 54 2.86 -4.59 -6.09
N VAL A 55 2.37 -5.53 -5.29
CA VAL A 55 3.06 -5.90 -4.04
C VAL A 55 4.40 -6.61 -4.29
N SER A 56 4.62 -7.18 -5.49
CA SER A 56 5.94 -7.67 -5.92
C SER A 56 7.00 -6.57 -5.98
N LYS A 57 6.58 -5.30 -5.97
CA LYS A 57 7.45 -4.11 -5.98
C LYS A 57 7.38 -3.36 -4.64
N ILE A 58 7.61 -4.08 -3.55
CA ILE A 58 7.76 -3.48 -2.22
C ILE A 58 9.19 -2.93 -2.05
N ALA A 59 9.28 -1.72 -1.51
CA ALA A 59 10.54 -1.10 -1.12
C ALA A 59 10.42 -0.41 0.24
N THR A 60 11.51 -0.32 0.97
CA THR A 60 11.62 0.49 2.18
C THR A 60 12.03 1.90 1.78
N LEU A 61 11.19 2.88 2.10
CA LEU A 61 11.40 4.29 1.74
C LEU A 61 11.52 5.14 3.00
N ASP A 62 12.41 6.14 2.97
CA ASP A 62 12.50 7.17 4.02
C ASP A 62 11.18 7.96 4.07
N LYS A 63 10.67 8.25 5.27
CA LYS A 63 9.43 9.04 5.39
C LYS A 63 9.59 10.47 4.85
N LYS A 64 10.81 11.01 4.80
CA LYS A 64 11.10 12.35 4.27
C LYS A 64 10.77 12.50 2.78
N ILE A 65 10.74 11.41 2.01
CA ILE A 65 10.36 11.46 0.59
C ILE A 65 8.85 11.34 0.36
N MET A 66 8.06 11.14 1.42
CA MET A 66 6.60 11.07 1.33
C MET A 66 6.03 12.49 1.33
N LEU A 67 5.32 12.86 0.25
CA LEU A 67 4.70 14.19 0.13
C LEU A 67 3.41 14.32 0.95
N GLY A 68 2.78 13.21 1.32
CA GLY A 68 1.53 13.17 2.07
C GLY A 68 0.70 11.93 1.77
N THR A 69 -0.54 11.95 2.24
CA THR A 69 -1.52 10.88 2.01
C THR A 69 -2.47 11.30 0.90
N LEU A 70 -2.60 10.47 -0.15
CA LEU A 70 -3.59 10.69 -1.19
C LEU A 70 -4.99 10.25 -0.74
N GLY A 71 -5.11 9.07 -0.14
CA GLY A 71 -6.38 8.50 0.29
C GLY A 71 -6.16 7.18 1.02
N VAL A 72 -7.23 6.44 1.25
CA VAL A 72 -7.20 5.16 1.96
C VAL A 72 -7.92 4.07 1.16
N VAL A 73 -7.45 2.84 1.29
CA VAL A 73 -8.12 1.67 0.71
C VAL A 73 -9.16 1.13 1.68
N SER A 74 -10.19 0.45 1.16
CA SER A 74 -11.19 -0.25 1.99
C SER A 74 -10.57 -1.47 2.70
N ASN A 75 -11.20 -1.94 3.77
CA ASN A 75 -10.77 -3.14 4.48
C ASN A 75 -10.72 -4.37 3.56
N ASP A 76 -11.69 -4.54 2.67
CA ASP A 76 -11.70 -5.63 1.68
C ASP A 76 -10.46 -5.58 0.78
N THR A 77 -10.10 -4.37 0.33
CA THR A 77 -8.90 -4.15 -0.48
C THR A 77 -7.65 -4.44 0.34
N SER A 78 -7.58 -3.97 1.59
CA SER A 78 -6.47 -4.23 2.50
C SER A 78 -6.26 -5.73 2.73
N ASN A 79 -7.34 -6.47 3.00
CA ASN A 79 -7.30 -7.94 3.14
C ASN A 79 -6.80 -8.62 1.85
N GLY A 80 -7.20 -8.09 0.69
CA GLY A 80 -6.70 -8.53 -0.61
C GLY A 80 -5.20 -8.30 -0.78
N ILE A 81 -4.68 -7.16 -0.32
CA ILE A 81 -3.25 -6.84 -0.31
C ILE A 81 -2.50 -7.79 0.64
N ASP A 82 -2.99 -7.98 1.86
CA ASP A 82 -2.35 -8.85 2.86
C ASP A 82 -2.24 -10.29 2.36
N ALA A 83 -3.30 -10.81 1.72
CA ALA A 83 -3.26 -12.14 1.12
C ALA A 83 -2.19 -12.26 0.01
N ARG A 84 -1.92 -11.18 -0.74
CA ARG A 84 -0.93 -11.19 -1.84
C ARG A 84 0.48 -10.99 -1.32
N ILE A 85 0.64 -10.26 -0.21
CA ILE A 85 1.88 -10.18 0.56
C ILE A 85 2.24 -11.57 1.10
N ARG A 86 1.28 -12.30 1.68
CA ARG A 86 1.47 -13.68 2.15
C ARG A 86 1.96 -14.61 1.05
N ILE A 87 1.34 -14.56 -0.13
CA ILE A 87 1.80 -15.30 -1.31
C ILE A 87 3.22 -14.90 -1.71
N LEU A 88 3.54 -13.60 -1.72
CA LEU A 88 4.87 -13.10 -2.09
C LEU A 88 5.97 -13.62 -1.15
N PHE A 89 5.70 -13.67 0.15
CA PHE A 89 6.66 -14.11 1.17
C PHE A 89 6.58 -15.60 1.51
N GLY A 90 5.61 -16.33 0.96
CA GLY A 90 5.41 -17.77 1.22
C GLY A 90 4.97 -18.09 2.65
N ILE A 91 4.15 -17.22 3.26
CA ILE A 91 3.66 -17.34 4.64
C ILE A 91 2.13 -17.44 4.74
#